data_AF-A0A0P9EK45-F1
#
_entry.id   AF-A0A0P9EK45-F1
#
_cell.length_a   1.000
_cell.length_b   1.000
_cell.length_c   1.000
_cell.angle_alpha   90.00
_cell.angle_beta   90.00
_cell.angle_gamma   90.00
#
_symmetry.space_group_name_H-M   'P 1'
#
loop_
_entity.id
_entity.type
_entity.pdbx_description
1 polymer ?
#
loop_
_entity_poly.entity_id
_entity_poly.type
_entity_poly.pdbx_seq_one_letter_code
_entity_poly.pdbx_strand_id
1 'polypeptide(L)'
;MLARLIIVLASAALLHSAYSAWLARTSAKALGIHLEPTLLGSHLPLAVTLEAFASFLLLTVGILLSAPPPKGVSFASEMASRSIDSTDSGVAFANLRHRGRILFGPSPAAGSSAVAGAGSKR
;
A
#
# COMPACT_ATOMS: atom_id res chain seq x y z
N MET A 1 -6.14 2.16 6.38
CA MET A 1 -7.07 1.16 6.98
C MET A 1 -8.51 1.40 6.57
N LEU A 2 -9.02 2.63 6.66
CA LEU A 2 -10.40 2.97 6.27
C LEU A 2 -10.77 2.54 4.84
N ALA A 3 -9.94 2.86 3.84
CA ALA A 3 -10.20 2.44 2.45
C ALA A 3 -10.35 0.92 2.29
N ARG A 4 -9.52 0.13 3.01
CA ARG A 4 -9.62 -1.33 3.00
C ARG A 4 -10.94 -1.83 3.61
N LEU A 5 -11.39 -1.20 4.70
CA LEU A 5 -12.68 -1.53 5.32
C LEU A 5 -13.86 -1.23 4.38
N ILE A 6 -13.82 -0.07 3.71
CA ILE A 6 -14.85 0.31 2.72
C ILE A 6 -14.86 -0.70 1.57
N ILE A 7 -13.70 -1.10 1.05
CA ILE A 7 -13.59 -2.12 -0.01
C ILE A 7 -14.20 -3.44 0.44
N VAL A 8 -13.87 -3.93 1.64
CA VAL A 8 -14.40 -5.20 2.16
C VAL A 8 -15.92 -5.13 2.33
N LEU A 9 -16.43 -4.07 2.94
CA LEU A 9 -17.88 -3.89 3.13
C LEU A 9 -18.62 -3.75 1.81
N ALA A 10 -18.10 -2.96 0.87
CA ALA A 10 -18.70 -2.78 -0.45
C ALA A 10 -18.66 -4.09 -1.26
N SER A 11 -17.59 -4.87 -1.14
CA SER A 11 -17.49 -6.20 -1.76
C SER A 11 -18.52 -7.16 -1.18
N ALA A 12 -18.69 -7.18 0.15
CA ALA A 12 -19.71 -7.99 0.81
C ALA A 12 -21.14 -7.59 0.42
N ALA A 13 -21.43 -6.29 0.34
CA ALA A 13 -22.71 -5.77 -0.14
C ALA A 13 -22.98 -6.12 -1.61
N LEU A 14 -21.95 -6.07 -2.46
CA LEU A 14 -22.06 -6.47 -3.86
C LEU A 14 -22.36 -7.97 -3.98
N LEU A 15 -21.68 -8.82 -3.20
CA LEU A 15 -21.97 -10.25 -3.11
C LEU A 15 -23.40 -10.50 -2.60
N HIS A 16 -23.86 -9.72 -1.62
CA HIS A 16 -25.24 -9.80 -1.13
C HIS A 16 -26.25 -9.50 -2.24
N SER A 17 -26.05 -8.42 -3.00
CA SER A 17 -26.91 -8.06 -4.13
C SER A 17 -26.92 -9.15 -5.22
N ALA A 18 -25.78 -9.80 -5.47
CA ALA A 18 -25.67 -10.91 -6.41
C ALA A 18 -26.46 -12.15 -5.94
N TYR A 19 -26.39 -12.46 -4.65
CA TYR A 19 -27.19 -13.53 -4.06
C TYR A 19 -28.69 -13.23 -4.14
N SER A 20 -29.10 -11.99 -3.82
CA SER A 20 -30.50 -11.55 -3.92
C SER A 20 -31.02 -11.62 -5.37
N ALA A 21 -30.20 -11.24 -6.34
CA ALA A 21 -30.53 -11.36 -7.76
C ALA A 21 -30.70 -12.83 -8.19
N TRP A 22 -29.82 -13.71 -7.72
CA TRP A 22 -29.91 -15.15 -7.97
C TRP A 22 -31.19 -15.75 -7.35
N LEU A 23 -31.53 -15.37 -6.11
CA LEU A 23 -32.74 -15.83 -5.44
C LEU A 23 -34.00 -15.39 -6.21
N ALA A 24 -34.08 -14.11 -6.60
CA ALA A 24 -35.21 -13.59 -7.38
C ALA A 24 -35.38 -14.31 -8.74
N ARG A 25 -34.28 -14.69 -9.38
CA ARG A 25 -34.31 -15.41 -10.66
C ARG A 25 -34.73 -16.87 -10.49
N THR A 26 -34.19 -17.55 -9.48
CA THR A 26 -34.52 -18.95 -9.21
C THR A 26 -35.95 -19.11 -8.72
N SER A 27 -36.45 -18.19 -7.89
CA SER A 27 -37.84 -18.18 -7.45
C SER A 27 -38.81 -17.98 -8.61
N ALA A 28 -38.53 -17.02 -9.50
CA ALA A 28 -39.37 -16.78 -10.67
C ALA A 28 -39.39 -17.99 -11.62
N LYS A 29 -38.24 -18.64 -11.82
CA LYS A 29 -38.17 -19.89 -12.59
C LYS A 29 -38.98 -21.02 -11.95
N ALA A 30 -38.94 -21.16 -10.62
CA ALA A 30 -39.71 -22.17 -9.89
C ALA A 30 -41.22 -21.91 -9.96
N LEU A 31 -41.63 -20.64 -9.98
CA LEU A 31 -43.03 -20.22 -10.09
C LEU A 31 -43.57 -20.25 -11.54
N GLY A 32 -42.74 -20.59 -12.52
CA GLY A 32 -43.12 -20.56 -13.94
C GLY A 32 -43.38 -19.16 -14.48
N ILE A 33 -42.93 -18.12 -13.78
CA ILE A 33 -43.07 -16.73 -14.23
C ILE A 33 -42.00 -16.49 -15.29
N HIS A 34 -42.43 -16.21 -16.52
CA HIS A 34 -41.54 -15.81 -17.59
C HIS A 34 -41.10 -14.35 -17.36
N LEU A 35 -39.81 -14.13 -17.09
CA LEU A 35 -39.26 -12.78 -17.06
C LEU A 35 -39.10 -12.29 -18.49
N GLU A 36 -39.83 -11.23 -18.83
CA GLU A 36 -39.64 -10.54 -20.10
C GLU A 36 -38.19 -10.02 -20.21
N PRO A 37 -37.51 -10.25 -21.35
CA PRO A 37 -36.22 -9.67 -21.62
C PRO A 37 -36.36 -8.16 -21.83
N THR A 38 -35.57 -7.38 -21.11
CA THR A 38 -35.35 -5.95 -21.36
C THR A 38 -33.98 -5.74 -22.03
N LEU A 39 -33.75 -4.52 -22.54
CA LEU A 39 -32.47 -4.10 -23.12
C LEU A 39 -31.26 -4.37 -22.21
N LEU A 40 -31.44 -4.36 -20.89
CA LEU A 40 -30.40 -4.62 -19.89
C LEU A 40 -30.44 -6.04 -19.27
N GLY A 41 -31.29 -6.94 -19.79
CA GLY A 41 -31.40 -8.33 -19.30
C GLY A 41 -32.78 -8.67 -18.73
N SER A 42 -32.85 -9.60 -17.78
CA SER A 42 -34.12 -10.05 -17.18
C SER A 42 -34.64 -9.07 -16.13
N HIS A 43 -35.96 -8.87 -16.07
CA HIS A 43 -36.59 -7.97 -15.09
C HIS A 43 -36.31 -8.38 -13.63
N LEU A 44 -35.45 -7.63 -12.93
CA LEU A 44 -35.15 -7.82 -11.51
C LEU A 44 -35.92 -6.79 -10.65
N PRO A 45 -36.21 -7.12 -9.37
CA PRO A 45 -36.77 -6.15 -8.45
C PRO A 45 -35.86 -4.92 -8.33
N LEU A 46 -36.45 -3.72 -8.43
CA LEU A 46 -35.73 -2.45 -8.44
C LEU A 46 -34.80 -2.27 -7.23
N ALA A 47 -35.23 -2.76 -6.05
CA ALA A 47 -34.42 -2.70 -4.83
C ALA A 47 -33.07 -3.41 -4.99
N VAL A 48 -33.05 -4.61 -5.59
CA VAL A 48 -31.82 -5.39 -5.82
C VAL A 48 -30.92 -4.68 -6.83
N THR A 49 -31.51 -4.10 -7.87
CA THR A 49 -30.76 -3.32 -8.87
C THR A 49 -30.11 -2.09 -8.25
N LEU A 50 -30.84 -1.32 -7.42
CA LEU A 50 -30.29 -0.17 -6.73
C LEU A 50 -29.19 -0.56 -5.74
N GLU A 51 -29.36 -1.66 -5.02
CA GLU A 51 -28.35 -2.17 -4.10
C GLU A 51 -27.06 -2.58 -4.84
N ALA A 52 -27.17 -3.25 -5.98
CA ALA A 52 -26.03 -3.61 -6.82
C ALA A 52 -25.31 -2.36 -7.37
N PHE A 53 -26.05 -1.36 -7.83
CA PHE A 53 -25.46 -0.09 -8.30
C PHE A 53 -24.78 0.68 -7.16
N ALA A 54 -25.43 0.79 -6.00
CA ALA A 54 -24.88 1.49 -4.84
C ALA A 54 -23.61 0.82 -4.31
N SER A 55 -23.62 -0.51 -4.19
CA SER A 55 -22.45 -1.29 -3.76
C SER A 55 -21.30 -1.20 -4.76
N PHE A 56 -21.57 -1.22 -6.06
CA PHE A 56 -20.56 -1.01 -7.10
C PHE A 56 -19.92 0.39 -7.04
N LEU A 57 -20.73 1.44 -6.90
CA LEU A 57 -20.22 2.81 -6.76
C LEU A 57 -19.37 2.97 -5.49
N LEU A 58 -19.84 2.42 -4.37
CA LEU A 58 -19.11 2.47 -3.11
C LEU A 58 -17.78 1.71 -3.20
N LEU A 59 -17.76 0.56 -3.88
CA LEU A 59 -16.54 -0.20 -4.14
C LEU A 59 -15.55 0.60 -4.98
N THR A 60 -16.05 1.26 -6.03
CA THR A 60 -15.24 2.12 -6.91
C THR A 60 -14.59 3.25 -6.11
N VAL A 61 -15.36 3.96 -5.28
CA VAL A 61 -14.83 5.01 -4.38
C VAL A 61 -13.80 4.44 -3.41
N GLY A 62 -14.07 3.28 -2.82
CA GLY A 62 -13.12 2.59 -1.93
C GLY A 62 -11.78 2.28 -2.61
N ILE A 63 -11.81 1.82 -3.86
CA ILE A 63 -10.61 1.54 -4.66
C ILE A 63 -9.85 2.84 -4.97
N LEU A 64 -10.55 3.90 -5.38
CA LEU A 64 -9.93 5.20 -5.65
C LEU A 64 -9.23 5.77 -4.42
N LEU A 65 -9.87 5.67 -3.24
CA LEU A 65 -9.28 6.12 -1.97
C LEU A 65 -8.09 5.26 -1.51
N SER A 66 -7.98 4.02 -2.00
CA SER A 66 -6.84 3.16 -1.70
C SER A 66 -5.64 3.39 -2.62
N ALA A 67 -5.78 4.19 -3.68
CA ALA A 67 -4.70 4.43 -4.61
C ALA A 67 -3.58 5.25 -3.95
N PRO A 68 -2.30 4.83 -4.08
CA PRO A 68 -1.18 5.64 -3.61
C PRO A 68 -1.11 6.94 -4.43
N PRO A 69 -0.60 8.04 -3.84
CA PRO A 69 -0.43 9.28 -4.57
C PRO A 69 0.52 9.08 -5.76
N PRO A 70 0.25 9.74 -6.89
CA PRO A 70 1.14 9.67 -8.04
C PRO A 70 2.51 10.24 -7.67
N LYS A 71 3.59 9.53 -8.05
CA LYS A 71 4.96 10.01 -7.85
C LYS A 71 5.32 11.02 -8.94
N GLY A 72 6.10 12.04 -8.57
CA GLY A 72 6.66 12.99 -9.54
C GLY A 72 7.57 12.29 -10.54
N VAL A 73 7.48 12.69 -11.82
CA VAL A 73 8.26 12.09 -12.92
C VAL A 73 9.55 12.85 -13.23
N SER A 74 9.71 14.08 -12.72
CA SER A 74 10.88 14.90 -13.03
C SER A 74 12.00 14.66 -12.04
N PHE A 75 13.21 14.44 -12.56
CA PHE A 75 14.42 14.29 -11.75
C PHE A 75 14.67 15.53 -10.88
N ALA A 76 14.36 16.72 -11.39
CA ALA A 76 14.45 17.97 -10.62
C ALA A 76 13.55 17.98 -9.37
N SER A 77 12.32 17.46 -9.47
CA SER A 77 11.41 17.37 -8.31
C SER A 77 11.90 16.36 -7.26
N GLU A 78 12.58 15.31 -7.71
CA GLU A 78 13.17 14.31 -6.83
C GLU A 78 14.41 14.87 -6.11
N MET A 79 15.31 15.53 -6.86
CA MET A 79 16.52 16.16 -6.34
C MET A 79 16.24 17.31 -5.36
N ALA A 80 15.14 18.04 -5.53
CA ALA A 80 14.75 19.12 -4.61
C ALA A 80 14.49 18.62 -3.17
N SER A 81 14.15 17.33 -3.01
CA SER A 81 13.91 16.72 -1.69
C SER A 81 15.16 16.11 -1.04
N ARG A 82 16.28 16.03 -1.77
CA ARG A 82 17.52 15.39 -1.29
C ARG A 82 18.54 16.40 -0.79
N SER A 83 19.28 16.01 0.26
CA SER A 83 20.44 16.76 0.78
C SER A 83 21.71 16.41 0.03
N ILE A 84 22.64 17.37 -0.06
CA ILE A 84 23.99 17.18 -0.61
C ILE A 84 24.70 16.05 0.14
N ASP A 85 24.59 16.00 1.47
CA ASP A 85 25.26 14.98 2.30
C ASP A 85 24.79 13.55 1.98
N SER A 86 23.52 13.40 1.57
CA SER A 86 22.98 12.08 1.19
C SER A 86 23.54 11.59 -0.15
N THR A 87 23.79 12.51 -1.06
CA THR A 87 24.22 12.20 -2.45
C THR A 87 25.74 12.12 -2.55
N ASP A 88 26.46 12.98 -1.82
CA ASP A 88 27.92 13.09 -1.80
C ASP A 88 28.57 12.30 -0.64
N SER A 89 27.85 11.30 -0.11
CA SER A 89 28.37 10.43 0.95
C SER A 89 29.50 9.51 0.49
N GLY A 90 29.64 9.33 -0.83
CA GLY A 90 30.74 8.56 -1.42
C GLY A 90 30.89 7.16 -0.82
N VAL A 91 29.78 6.48 -0.47
CA VAL A 91 29.78 5.23 0.31
C VAL A 91 30.67 4.15 -0.33
N ALA A 92 30.73 4.11 -1.65
CA ALA A 92 31.62 3.21 -2.40
C ALA A 92 33.12 3.43 -2.10
N PHE A 93 33.50 4.61 -1.61
CA PHE A 93 34.85 5.01 -1.23
C PHE A 93 34.98 5.29 0.29
N ALA A 94 34.01 4.84 1.09
CA ALA A 94 34.03 5.07 2.53
C ALA A 94 35.28 4.44 3.16
N ASN A 95 36.05 5.26 3.89
CA ASN A 95 37.27 4.82 4.56
C ASN A 95 37.05 4.80 6.09
N LEU A 96 37.43 3.69 6.73
CA LEU A 96 37.31 3.51 8.19
C LEU A 96 38.42 4.25 8.99
N ARG A 97 39.43 4.81 8.31
CA ARG A 97 40.48 5.66 8.93
C ARG A 97 40.02 7.12 9.03
N HIS A 98 39.07 7.39 9.91
CA HIS A 98 38.60 8.75 10.22
C HIS A 98 38.56 9.01 11.74
N ARG A 99 38.42 10.29 12.12
CA ARG A 99 38.41 10.75 13.52
C ARG A 99 37.31 10.11 14.38
N GLY A 100 36.21 9.65 13.76
CA GLY A 100 35.15 8.92 14.43
C GLY A 100 35.61 7.65 15.18
N ARG A 101 36.73 7.03 14.78
CA ARG A 101 37.30 5.87 15.51
C ARG A 101 37.76 6.23 16.93
N ILE A 102 38.21 7.47 17.14
CA ILE A 102 38.69 7.96 18.44
C ILE A 102 37.52 8.49 19.27
N LEU A 103 36.54 9.12 18.61
CA LEU A 103 35.40 9.76 19.27
C LEU A 103 34.27 8.79 19.65
N PHE A 104 34.06 7.74 18.84
CA PHE A 104 32.99 6.75 19.01
C PHE A 104 33.52 5.31 19.12
N GLY A 105 34.84 5.15 19.23
CA GLY A 105 35.44 3.86 19.57
C GLY A 105 35.07 3.44 21.00
N PRO A 106 35.19 2.15 21.33
CA PRO A 106 35.00 1.70 22.70
C PRO A 106 35.89 2.52 23.63
N SER A 107 35.27 3.11 24.67
CA SER A 107 36.01 3.83 25.72
C SER A 107 37.13 2.91 26.20
N PRO A 108 38.40 3.38 26.28
CA PRO A 108 39.45 2.59 26.88
C PRO A 108 38.99 2.31 28.30
N ALA A 109 38.60 1.06 28.57
CA ALA A 109 38.26 0.62 29.91
C ALA A 109 39.37 1.09 30.83
N ALA A 110 39.01 1.82 31.88
CA ALA A 110 39.92 2.16 32.95
C ALA A 110 40.49 0.85 33.52
N GLY A 111 41.65 0.43 33.02
CA GLY A 111 42.21 -0.88 33.36
C GLY A 111 43.12 -1.53 32.33
N SER A 112 44.03 -0.81 31.67
CA SER A 112 45.31 -1.41 31.26
C SER A 112 46.36 -0.34 30.96
N SER A 113 46.97 0.20 32.01
CA SER A 113 48.31 0.77 31.91
C SER A 113 49.31 -0.36 31.67
N ALA A 114 49.54 -0.74 30.41
CA ALA A 114 50.68 -1.58 30.07
C ALA A 114 51.11 -1.43 28.61
N VAL A 115 52.39 -1.04 28.48
CA VAL A 115 53.28 -1.17 27.32
C VAL A 115 53.14 -0.08 26.24
N ALA A 116 53.71 1.08 26.59
CA ALA A 116 54.49 1.85 25.65
C ALA A 116 55.71 1.04 25.18
N GLY A 117 56.01 1.12 23.88
CA GLY A 117 57.33 0.81 23.34
C GLY A 117 57.36 -0.28 22.29
N ALA A 118 57.43 0.13 21.02
CA ALA A 118 58.50 -0.26 20.10
C ALA A 118 58.15 0.21 18.68
N GLY A 119 58.81 1.27 18.24
CA GLY A 119 59.02 1.48 16.81
C GLY A 119 59.95 0.38 16.31
N SER A 120 59.54 -0.35 15.27
CA SER A 120 60.45 -1.17 14.48
C SER A 120 60.55 -0.54 13.10
N LYS A 121 61.69 0.13 12.87
CA LYS A 121 62.19 0.44 11.54
C LYS A 121 62.32 -0.88 10.76
N ARG A 122 61.78 -0.92 9.54
CA ARG A 122 62.36 -1.51 8.33
C ARG A 122 61.58 -0.98 7.14
#